data_AF-A0A2D6T4W5-F1
#
_entry.id   AF-A0A2D6T4W5-F1
#
_cell.length_a   1.000
_cell.length_b   1.000
_cell.length_c   1.000
_cell.angle_alpha   90.00
_cell.angle_beta   90.00
_cell.angle_gamma   90.00
#
_symmetry.space_group_name_H-M   'P 1'
#
loop_
_entity.id
_entity.type
_entity.pdbx_description
1 polymer ?
#
loop_
_entity_poly.entity_id
_entity_poly.type
_entity_poly.pdbx_seq_one_letter_code
_entity_poly.pdbx_strand_id
1 'polypeptide(L)' 'MEGKGFRDRTPEFASRNTVIVGISCDTPAENLAFRVKFDFPYDLLCDESRTVSQVYGAADAADTQYPAR' A
#
# COMPACT_ATOMS: atom_id res chain seq x y z
N MET A 1 -8.70 4.10 8.81
CA MET A 1 -8.30 2.67 8.85
C MET A 1 -7.08 2.52 7.98
N GLU A 2 -6.00 1.97 8.49
CA GLU A 2 -4.71 1.85 7.79
C GLU A 2 -4.32 0.36 7.70
N GLY A 3 -3.06 0.03 7.35
CA GLY A 3 -2.61 -1.33 7.02
C GLY A 3 -3.04 -2.43 8.00
N LYS A 4 -2.83 -2.27 9.31
CA LYS A 4 -3.27 -3.27 10.32
C LYS A 4 -4.79 -3.47 10.34
N GLY A 5 -5.56 -2.42 10.09
CA GLY A 5 -7.02 -2.53 10.02
C GLY A 5 -7.50 -3.30 8.79
N PHE A 6 -6.79 -3.20 7.67
CA PHE A 6 -7.05 -4.05 6.50
C PHE A 6 -6.60 -5.49 6.72
N ARG A 7 -5.45 -5.70 7.36
CA ARG A 7 -4.97 -7.04 7.75
C ARG A 7 -6.02 -7.79 8.56
N ASP A 8 -6.45 -7.20 9.67
CA ASP A 8 -7.34 -7.87 10.62
C ASP A 8 -8.73 -8.17 9.99
N ARG A 9 -9.13 -7.40 8.96
CA ARG A 9 -10.41 -7.54 8.25
C ARG A 9 -10.30 -8.26 6.91
N THR A 10 -9.13 -8.81 6.56
CA THR A 10 -8.93 -9.50 5.27
C THR A 10 -10.01 -10.56 4.97
N PRO A 11 -10.48 -11.38 5.93
CA PRO A 11 -11.57 -12.33 5.69
C PRO A 11 -12.88 -11.68 5.24
N GLU A 12 -13.22 -10.48 5.72
CA GLU A 12 -14.42 -9.74 5.32
C GLU A 12 -14.36 -9.35 3.84
N PHE A 13 -13.20 -8.86 3.37
CA PHE A 13 -13.00 -8.51 1.96
C PHE A 13 -13.01 -9.75 1.07
N ALA A 14 -12.38 -10.85 1.49
CA ALA A 14 -12.39 -12.10 0.76
C ALA A 14 -13.81 -12.65 0.57
N SER A 15 -14.67 -12.58 1.60
CA SER A 15 -16.08 -12.99 1.52
C SER A 15 -16.91 -12.21 0.49
N ARG A 16 -16.41 -11.04 0.08
CA ARG A 16 -17.03 -10.16 -0.92
C ARG A 16 -16.30 -10.21 -2.27
N ASN A 17 -15.50 -11.26 -2.51
CA ASN A 17 -14.69 -11.40 -3.72
C ASN A 17 -13.81 -10.17 -3.98
N THR A 18 -13.24 -9.59 -2.91
CA THR A 18 -12.42 -8.36 -2.97
C THR A 18 -10.99 -8.67 -2.58
N VAL A 19 -10.04 -8.22 -3.40
CA VAL A 19 -8.60 -8.32 -3.14
C VAL A 19 -8.10 -7.02 -2.54
N ILE A 20 -7.24 -7.14 -1.52
CA ILE A 20 -6.52 -6.00 -0.94
C ILE A 20 -5.12 -5.99 -1.54
N VAL A 21 -4.65 -4.82 -1.96
CA VAL A 21 -3.26 -4.54 -2.30
C VAL A 21 -2.88 -3.21 -1.68
N GLY A 22 -1.70 -3.12 -1.07
CA GLY A 22 -1.09 -1.86 -0.69
C GLY A 22 -0.15 -1.37 -1.79
N ILE A 23 0.17 -0.09 -1.78
CA ILE A 23 1.16 0.51 -2.69
C ILE A 23 1.94 1.59 -1.94
N SER A 24 3.25 1.66 -2.16
CA SER A 24 4.11 2.73 -1.65
C SER A 24 5.19 3.09 -2.67
N CYS A 25 5.95 4.15 -2.41
CA CYS A 25 7.08 4.56 -3.24
C CYS A 25 8.40 3.85 -2.87
N ASP A 26 8.35 2.86 -1.98
CA ASP A 26 9.52 2.16 -1.47
C ASP A 26 9.97 1.05 -2.42
N THR A 27 11.22 0.62 -2.28
CA THR A 27 11.78 -0.48 -3.07
C THR A 27 11.10 -1.83 -2.74
N PRO A 28 11.19 -2.83 -3.63
CA PRO A 28 10.69 -4.19 -3.34
C PRO A 28 11.24 -4.80 -2.05
N ALA A 29 12.50 -4.53 -1.70
CA ALA A 29 13.13 -5.05 -0.49
C ALA A 29 12.53 -4.41 0.78
N GLU A 30 12.31 -3.10 0.77
CA GLU A 30 11.71 -2.37 1.88
C GLU A 30 10.24 -2.78 2.08
N ASN A 31 9.47 -2.89 1.00
CA ASN A 31 8.08 -3.33 1.06
C ASN A 31 7.96 -4.78 1.53
N LEU A 32 8.85 -5.69 1.10
CA LEU A 32 8.89 -7.05 1.63
C LEU A 32 9.18 -7.06 3.13
N ALA A 33 10.19 -6.31 3.58
CA ALA A 33 10.52 -6.22 5.00
C ALA A 33 9.35 -5.65 5.82
N PHE A 34 8.64 -4.64 5.28
CA PHE A 34 7.47 -4.04 5.92
C PHE A 34 6.30 -5.01 6.00
N ARG A 35 5.99 -5.73 4.91
CA ARG A 35 4.97 -6.78 4.88
C ARG A 35 5.23 -7.84 5.94
N VAL A 36 6.46 -8.36 6.02
CA VAL A 36 6.85 -9.40 6.97
C VAL A 36 6.78 -8.86 8.41
N LYS A 37 7.29 -7.65 8.65
CA LYS A 37 7.29 -7.01 9.98
C LYS A 37 5.89 -6.88 10.58
N PHE A 38 4.88 -6.63 9.75
CA PHE A 38 3.51 -6.40 10.21
C PHE A 38 2.54 -7.54 9.90
N ASP A 39 3.04 -8.64 9.32
CA ASP A 39 2.28 -9.83 8.96
C ASP A 39 1.07 -9.51 8.07
N PHE A 40 1.31 -8.76 6.99
CA PHE A 40 0.23 -8.42 6.06
C PHE A 40 -0.08 -9.58 5.09
N PRO A 41 -1.34 -10.05 5.03
CA PRO A 41 -1.77 -11.17 4.17
C PRO A 41 -1.98 -10.75 2.72
N TYR A 42 -1.65 -9.50 2.37
CA TYR A 42 -1.83 -8.93 1.04
C TYR A 42 -0.52 -8.38 0.47
N ASP A 43 -0.49 -8.23 -0.86
CA ASP A 43 0.68 -7.74 -1.58
C ASP A 43 0.88 -6.23 -1.41
N LEU A 44 2.15 -5.81 -1.45
CA LEU A 44 2.55 -4.40 -1.49
C LEU A 44 3.24 -4.13 -2.82
N LEU A 45 2.61 -3.30 -3.65
CA LEU A 45 3.14 -2.84 -4.92
C LEU A 45 4.17 -1.72 -4.67
N CYS A 46 5.20 -1.67 -5.52
CA CYS A 46 6.28 -0.69 -5.44
C CYS A 46 6.14 0.29 -6.60
N ASP A 47 5.79 1.54 -6.29
CA ASP A 47 5.69 2.65 -7.23
C ASP A 47 6.88 3.60 -7.03
N GLU A 48 8.09 3.08 -7.22
CA GLU A 48 9.35 3.83 -7.03
C GLU A 48 9.39 5.12 -7.86
N SER A 49 8.72 5.12 -9.03
CA SER A 49 8.60 6.28 -9.92
C SER A 49 7.55 7.31 -9.51
N ARG A 50 6.71 6.98 -8.52
CA ARG A 50 5.50 7.73 -8.15
C ARG A 50 4.47 7.92 -9.27
N THR A 51 4.62 7.24 -10.40
CA THR A 51 3.76 7.43 -11.58
C THR A 51 2.32 7.06 -11.26
N VAL A 52 2.10 5.93 -10.58
CA VAL A 52 0.75 5.48 -10.22
C VAL A 52 0.17 6.42 -9.16
N SER A 53 0.97 6.75 -8.14
CA SER A 53 0.57 7.62 -7.04
C SER A 53 0.16 9.01 -7.54
N GLN A 54 0.86 9.56 -8.52
CA GLN A 54 0.51 10.85 -9.16
C GLN A 54 -0.77 10.75 -10.00
N VAL A 55 -0.93 9.70 -10.81
CA VAL A 55 -2.14 9.49 -11.63
C VAL A 55 -3.39 9.40 -10.76
N TYR A 56 -3.28 8.80 -9.58
CA TYR A 56 -4.38 8.70 -8.62
C TYR A 56 -4.50 9.91 -7.68
N GLY A 57 -3.64 10.93 -7.81
CA GLY A 57 -3.64 12.11 -6.93
C GLY A 57 -3.24 11.82 -5.48
N ALA A 58 -2.58 10.69 -5.22
CA ALA A 58 -2.08 10.29 -3.91
C ALA A 58 -0.68 10.86 -3.60
N ALA A 59 0.01 11.43 -4.59
CA ALA A 59 1.26 12.16 -4.40
C ALA A 59 1.30 13.35 -5.36
N ASP A 60 1.82 14.48 -4.90
CA ASP A 60 2.11 15.62 -5.77
C ASP A 60 3.33 15.33 -6.65
N ALA A 61 3.41 16.03 -7.80
CA ALA A 61 4.57 15.99 -8.67
C ALA A 61 5.83 16.63 -8.03
N ALA A 62 5.64 17.49 -7.03
CA ALA A 62 6.70 18.02 -6.20
C ALA A 62 6.91 17.11 -4.98
N ASP A 63 8.16 16.97 -4.56
CA ASP A 63 8.69 15.95 -3.64
C ASP A 63 8.07 15.94 -2.23
N THR A 64 6.80 15.55 -2.11
CA THR A 64 6.15 15.27 -0.84
C THR A 64 6.23 13.77 -0.59
N GLN A 65 7.10 13.37 0.33
CA GLN A 65 7.27 11.97 0.75
C GLN A 65 5.98 11.33 1.33
N TYR A 66 4.94 12.12 1.59
CA TYR A 66 3.66 11.67 2.15
C TYR A 66 2.47 12.30 1.42
N PRO A 67 1.35 11.56 1.25
CA PRO A 67 0.10 12.10 0.70
C PRO A 67 -0.40 13.30 1.52
N ALA A 68 -0.96 14.30 0.83
CA ALA A 68 -1.71 15.38 1.47
C ALA A 68 -2.86 14.79 2.30
N ARG A 69 -2.98 15.22 3.56
CA ARG A 69 -3.96 14.73 4.53
C ARG A 69 -5.31 15.40 4.38
#